data_AF-A0A0Q9R3L4-F1
#
_entry.id   AF-A0A0Q9R3L4-F1
#
_cell.length_a   1.000
_cell.length_b   1.000
_cell.length_c   1.000
_cell.angle_alpha   90.00
_cell.angle_beta   90.00
_cell.angle_gamma   90.00
#
_symmetry.space_group_name_H-M   'P 1'
#
loop_
_entity.id
_entity.type
_entity.pdbx_description
1 polymer ?
#
loop_
_entity_poly.entity_id
_entity_poly.type
_entity_poly.pdbx_seq_one_letter_code
_entity_poly.pdbx_strand_id
1 'polypeptide(L)'
;MIITVYDVNAEDLVAESIYYIVFQIDTTIHNDLNLKLKAVADSLEIANAVATINKLHAFENSIEAQRGKKLSQEQADKLISTLQRSNMSLA
;
A
#
# COMPACT_ATOMS: atom_id res chain seq x y z
N MET A 1 11.33 5.49 27.93
CA MET A 1 10.84 6.13 26.69
C MET A 1 9.60 5.37 26.26
N ILE A 2 8.42 5.96 26.46
CA ILE A 2 7.17 5.35 25.99
C ILE A 2 7.06 5.80 24.54
N ILE A 3 7.22 4.87 23.60
CA ILE A 3 6.91 5.13 22.19
C ILE A 3 5.39 5.09 22.12
N THR A 4 4.75 6.24 21.97
CA THR A 4 3.34 6.30 21.63
C THR A 4 3.21 5.72 20.21
N VAL A 5 2.66 4.52 20.11
CA VAL A 5 2.25 3.98 18.81
C VAL A 5 1.05 4.84 18.40
N TYR A 6 1.26 5.75 17.45
CA TYR A 6 0.14 6.44 16.82
C TYR A 6 -0.75 5.37 16.22
N ASP A 7 -2.04 5.43 16.53
CA ASP A 7 -3.06 4.60 15.89
C ASP A 7 -3.14 5.06 14.42
N VAL A 8 -2.28 4.49 13.58
CA VAL A 8 -2.14 4.90 12.17
C VAL A 8 -3.32 4.28 11.43
N ASN A 9 -4.28 5.12 11.04
CA ASN A 9 -5.44 4.63 10.30
C ASN A 9 -5.02 4.14 8.90
N ALA A 10 -5.87 3.32 8.29
CA ALA A 10 -5.59 2.74 6.98
C ALA A 10 -5.43 3.81 5.86
N GLU A 11 -6.07 4.97 5.98
CA GLU A 11 -5.95 6.07 5.01
C GLU A 11 -4.55 6.67 5.00
N ASP A 12 -3.98 6.91 6.18
CA ASP A 12 -2.62 7.44 6.35
C ASP A 12 -1.57 6.48 5.76
N LEU A 13 -1.75 5.17 5.97
CA LEU A 13 -0.86 4.13 5.45
C LEU A 13 -0.96 3.96 3.93
N VAL A 14 -2.16 4.15 3.37
CA VAL A 14 -2.35 4.21 1.92
C VAL A 14 -1.71 5.49 1.36
N ALA A 15 -1.87 6.63 2.01
CA ALA A 15 -1.21 7.87 1.61
C ALA A 15 0.33 7.77 1.66
N GLU A 16 0.90 7.12 2.68
CA GLU A 16 2.34 6.79 2.77
C GLU A 16 2.78 5.96 1.55
N SER A 17 1.97 4.97 1.17
CA SER A 17 2.25 4.12 0.01
C SER A 17 2.19 4.90 -1.31
N ILE A 18 1.23 5.82 -1.50
CA ILE A 18 1.17 6.73 -2.67
C ILE A 18 2.46 7.54 -2.74
N TYR A 19 2.82 8.18 -1.62
CA TYR A 19 4.00 9.02 -1.57
C TYR A 19 5.27 8.23 -1.92
N TYR A 20 5.44 7.05 -1.33
CA TYR A 20 6.58 6.19 -1.63
C TYR A 20 6.62 5.80 -3.12
N ILE A 21 5.50 5.42 -3.71
CA ILE A 21 5.43 5.08 -5.14
C ILE A 21 5.81 6.29 -6.00
N VAL A 22 5.27 7.47 -5.71
CA VAL A 22 5.54 8.72 -6.45
C VAL A 22 6.99 9.19 -6.37
N PHE A 23 7.61 9.10 -5.20
CA PHE A 23 8.93 9.70 -4.99
C PHE A 23 10.09 8.71 -5.04
N GLN A 24 9.83 7.40 -4.88
CA GLN A 24 10.89 6.40 -4.72
C GLN A 24 10.85 5.28 -5.78
N ILE A 25 9.83 5.25 -6.66
CA ILE A 25 9.70 4.23 -7.71
C ILE A 25 9.77 4.89 -9.08
N ASP A 26 10.99 5.04 -9.58
CA ASP A 26 11.30 5.69 -10.86
C ASP A 26 11.19 4.71 -12.04
N THR A 27 10.04 4.04 -12.19
CA THR A 27 9.86 2.99 -13.21
C THR A 27 8.53 3.08 -13.95
N THR A 28 8.45 2.43 -15.11
CA THR A 28 7.22 2.35 -15.94
C THR A 28 6.03 1.67 -15.25
N ILE A 29 6.23 1.07 -14.08
CA ILE A 29 5.14 0.48 -13.29
C ILE A 29 4.44 1.49 -12.37
N HIS A 30 4.99 2.71 -12.26
CA HIS A 30 4.47 3.76 -11.41
C HIS A 30 2.96 3.95 -11.58
N ASN A 31 2.48 4.14 -12.83
CA ASN A 31 1.05 4.30 -13.11
C ASN A 31 0.19 3.10 -12.70
N ASP A 32 0.66 1.86 -12.94
CA ASP A 32 -0.10 0.66 -12.59
C ASP A 32 -0.23 0.50 -11.08
N LEU A 33 0.86 0.72 -10.33
CA LEU A 33 0.83 0.69 -8.87
C LEU A 33 -0.04 1.82 -8.31
N ASN A 34 0.07 3.03 -8.86
CA ASN A 34 -0.68 4.19 -8.38
C ASN A 34 -2.19 4.03 -8.63
N LEU A 35 -2.60 3.47 -9.78
CA LEU A 35 -4.00 3.19 -10.09
C LEU A 35 -4.61 2.14 -9.14
N LYS A 36 -3.88 1.04 -8.88
CA LYS A 36 -4.35 0.00 -7.97
C LYS A 36 -4.45 0.50 -6.54
N LEU A 37 -3.48 1.28 -6.10
CA LEU A 37 -3.49 1.85 -4.76
C LEU A 37 -4.53 2.97 -4.60
N LYS A 38 -4.79 3.77 -5.65
CA LYS A 38 -5.93 4.69 -5.69
C LYS A 38 -7.26 3.94 -5.53
N ALA A 39 -7.44 2.79 -6.18
CA ALA A 39 -8.65 2.00 -6.02
C ALA A 39 -8.86 1.52 -4.57
N VAL A 40 -7.78 1.28 -3.81
CA VAL A 40 -7.82 1.00 -2.36
C VAL A 40 -8.29 2.24 -1.61
N ALA A 41 -7.70 3.42 -1.87
CA ALA A 41 -8.09 4.69 -1.26
C ALA A 41 -9.58 5.00 -1.49
N ASP A 42 -10.06 4.88 -2.74
CA ASP A 42 -11.47 5.09 -3.08
C ASP A 42 -12.40 4.10 -2.33
N SER A 43 -11.87 2.93 -1.94
CA SER A 43 -12.60 1.91 -1.17
C SER A 43 -12.65 2.22 0.33
N LEU A 44 -11.61 2.87 0.86
CA LEU A 44 -11.55 3.39 2.22
C LEU A 44 -12.53 4.55 2.40
N GLU A 45 -12.59 5.48 1.44
CA GLU A 45 -13.50 6.65 1.50
C GLU A 45 -14.98 6.24 1.61
N ILE A 46 -15.37 5.10 1.03
CA ILE A 46 -16.73 4.55 1.12
C ILE A 46 -16.94 3.59 2.30
N ALA A 47 -15.98 3.49 3.22
CA ALA A 47 -16.00 2.64 4.43
C ALA A 47 -16.32 1.16 4.16
N ASN A 48 -15.95 0.62 2.99
CA ASN A 48 -16.21 -0.77 2.65
C ASN A 48 -14.98 -1.63 2.95
N ALA A 49 -14.87 -2.08 4.20
CA ALA A 49 -13.71 -2.85 4.69
C ALA A 49 -13.44 -4.11 3.85
N VAL A 50 -14.46 -4.91 3.53
CA VAL A 50 -14.28 -6.15 2.75
C VAL A 50 -13.74 -5.86 1.35
N ALA A 51 -14.29 -4.86 0.66
CA ALA A 51 -13.79 -4.46 -0.65
C ALA A 51 -12.36 -3.91 -0.56
N THR A 52 -12.06 -3.16 0.50
CA THR A 52 -10.74 -2.59 0.75
C THR A 52 -9.68 -3.68 0.95
N ILE A 53 -9.97 -4.67 1.79
CA ILE A 53 -9.08 -5.82 2.03
C ILE A 53 -8.81 -6.59 0.73
N ASN A 54 -9.85 -6.86 -0.07
CA ASN A 54 -9.68 -7.54 -1.36
C ASN A 54 -8.78 -6.74 -2.33
N LYS A 55 -8.91 -5.42 -2.36
CA LYS A 55 -8.07 -4.55 -3.18
C LYS A 55 -6.64 -4.44 -2.64
N LEU A 56 -6.45 -4.44 -1.31
CA LEU A 56 -5.13 -4.51 -0.69
C LEU A 56 -4.39 -5.79 -1.09
N HIS A 57 -5.04 -6.95 -1.01
CA HIS A 57 -4.46 -8.22 -1.46
C HIS A 57 -4.13 -8.20 -2.97
N ALA A 58 -5.01 -7.65 -3.80
CA ALA A 58 -4.74 -7.51 -5.23
C ALA A 58 -3.52 -6.61 -5.51
N PHE A 59 -3.36 -5.55 -4.73
CA PHE A 59 -2.21 -4.66 -4.84
C PHE A 59 -0.91 -5.31 -4.32
N GLU A 60 -0.96 -6.02 -3.20
CA GLU A 60 0.16 -6.82 -2.66
C GLU A 60 0.65 -7.85 -3.69
N ASN A 61 -0.27 -8.61 -4.28
CA ASN A 61 0.05 -9.57 -5.35
C ASN A 61 0.73 -8.90 -6.56
N SER A 62 0.33 -7.66 -6.88
CA SER A 62 0.96 -6.88 -7.95
C SER A 62 2.38 -6.47 -7.61
N ILE A 63 2.67 -6.14 -6.35
CA ILE A 63 4.02 -5.82 -5.89
C ILE A 63 4.90 -7.06 -5.97
N GLU A 64 4.41 -8.19 -5.44
CA GLU A 64 5.13 -9.46 -5.44
C GLU A 64 5.48 -9.92 -6.85
N ALA A 65 4.56 -9.78 -7.82
CA ALA A 65 4.81 -10.14 -9.21
C ALA A 65 5.97 -9.34 -9.86
N GLN A 66 6.31 -8.19 -9.29
CA GLN A 66 7.23 -7.19 -9.84
C GLN A 66 8.52 -7.06 -9.02
N ARG A 67 8.55 -7.68 -7.84
CA ARG A 67 9.72 -7.88 -7.00
C ARG A 67 10.85 -8.54 -7.81
N GLY A 68 12.03 -7.94 -7.75
CA GLY A 68 13.21 -8.37 -8.48
C GLY A 68 13.17 -8.12 -10.00
N LYS A 69 12.07 -7.55 -10.54
CA LYS A 69 11.94 -7.20 -11.97
C LYS A 69 11.93 -5.68 -12.15
N LYS A 70 10.86 -5.05 -11.69
CA LYS A 70 10.64 -3.60 -11.78
C LYS A 70 10.71 -2.92 -10.42
N LEU A 71 10.60 -3.70 -9.35
CA LEU A 71 10.84 -3.26 -7.98
C LEU A 71 12.08 -3.97 -7.47
N SER A 72 12.98 -3.22 -6.83
CA SER A 72 14.01 -3.84 -5.98
C SER A 72 13.36 -4.61 -4.83
N GLN A 73 14.11 -5.54 -4.23
CA GLN A 73 13.61 -6.27 -3.05
C GLN A 73 13.20 -5.30 -1.93
N GLU A 74 14.04 -4.31 -1.65
CA GLU A 74 13.78 -3.30 -0.62
C GLU A 74 12.50 -2.49 -0.90
N GLN A 75 12.29 -2.06 -2.15
CA GLN A 75 11.05 -1.35 -2.53
C GLN A 75 9.81 -2.23 -2.35
N ALA A 76 9.88 -3.51 -2.74
CA ALA A 76 8.76 -4.43 -2.56
C ALA A 76 8.47 -4.68 -1.07
N ASP A 77 9.50 -4.94 -0.26
CA ASP A 77 9.36 -5.17 1.17
C ASP A 77 8.81 -3.94 1.91
N LYS A 78 9.25 -2.74 1.54
CA LYS A 78 8.75 -1.49 2.11
C LYS A 78 7.26 -1.27 1.81
N LEU A 79 6.83 -1.56 0.58
CA LEU A 79 5.42 -1.46 0.21
C LEU A 79 4.57 -2.50 0.95
N ILE A 80 5.00 -3.76 0.97
CA ILE A 80 4.24 -4.85 1.58
C ILE A 80 4.11 -4.68 3.09
N SER A 81 5.19 -4.30 3.77
CA SER A 81 5.14 -3.98 5.21
C SER A 81 4.19 -2.83 5.53
N THR A 82 4.04 -1.85 4.62
CA THR A 82 3.08 -0.76 4.78
C THR A 82 1.64 -1.25 4.59
N LEU A 83 1.39 -2.09 3.59
CA LEU A 83 0.06 -2.67 3.34
C LEU A 83 -0.41 -3.61 4.45
N GLN A 84 0.50 -4.41 5.01
CA GLN A 84 0.19 -5.30 6.13
C GLN A 84 -0.27 -4.51 7.36
N ARG A 85 0.34 -3.35 7.61
CA ARG A 85 -0.13 -2.41 8.64
C ARG A 85 -1.53 -1.88 8.33
N SER A 86 -1.82 -1.55 7.07
CA SER A 86 -3.16 -1.10 6.66
C SER A 86 -4.22 -2.18 6.88
N ASN A 87 -3.90 -3.44 6.57
CA ASN A 87 -4.82 -4.56 6.75
C ASN A 87 -5.14 -4.81 8.23
N MET A 88 -4.14 -4.70 9.12
CA MET A 88 -4.35 -4.81 10.57
C MET A 88 -5.21 -3.68 11.14
N SER A 89 -5.18 -2.48 10.53
CA SER A 89 -6.06 -1.37 10.93
C SER A 89 -7.51 -1.55 10.48
N LEU A 90 -7.79 -2.47 9.54
CA LEU A 90 -9.12 -2.70 8.97
C LEU A 90 -9.82 -3.95 9.53
N ALA A 91 -9.11 -4.79 10.29
CA ALA A 91 -9.59 -6.05 10.86
C ALA A 91 -10.08 -5.87 12.31
#